data_AF-A0A1A0L393-F1
#
_entry.id   AF-A0A1A0L393-F1
#
_cell.length_a   1.000
_cell.length_b   1.000
_cell.length_c   1.000
_cell.angle_alpha   90.00
_cell.angle_beta   90.00
_cell.angle_gamma   90.00
#
_symmetry.space_group_name_H-M   'P 1'
#
loop_
_entity.id
_entity.type
_entity.pdbx_description
1 polymer ?
#
loop_
_entity_poly.entity_id
_entity_poly.type
_entity_poly.pdbx_seq_one_letter_code
_entity_poly.pdbx_strand_id
1 'polypeptide(L)'
;MHDAVHSRLRTRQQIEEECAHMSMVRRFWIEFDVRDCPGPWFGKAIGVTGFDVRDCLSMAADLVTDGPLPPVRRITVDISLAAPLPLNPRHLGVPVWRGVWYPPVNLGTGPIRAIDSKGVSGDYPTPVPPSRRRTRTEEPLRSMWWDEIPHFDALWWPLMDVHRDGRMRYHAPQVRDMCVRDPTYGVQVREALDYMIVRRPTPQEWFDPTGIRFADERELGEYLRAFRDYVAGIRPEPIYLPAGEQLPRDAPP
;
A
#
# COMPACT_ATOMS: atom_id res chain seq x y z
N MET A 1 -67.78 0.51 -11.25
CA MET A 1 -66.63 -0.12 -11.93
C MET A 1 -65.71 0.97 -12.46
N HIS A 2 -65.07 1.71 -11.55
CA HIS A 2 -64.17 2.82 -11.86
C HIS A 2 -63.04 2.84 -10.82
N ASP A 3 -62.38 1.69 -10.68
CA ASP A 3 -61.08 1.57 -10.03
C ASP A 3 -60.04 1.43 -11.13
N ALA A 4 -59.53 2.55 -11.62
CA ALA A 4 -58.29 2.57 -12.39
C ALA A 4 -57.70 3.99 -12.41
N VAL A 5 -56.38 4.04 -12.26
CA VAL A 5 -55.50 5.16 -12.67
C VAL A 5 -55.28 6.28 -11.64
N HIS A 6 -54.87 5.94 -10.41
CA HIS A 6 -54.16 6.88 -9.52
C HIS A 6 -52.73 6.44 -9.20
N SER A 7 -52.04 5.86 -10.18
CA SER A 7 -50.60 5.60 -10.08
C SER A 7 -49.94 5.89 -11.42
N ARG A 8 -48.77 6.53 -11.36
CA ARG A 8 -47.83 6.85 -12.46
C ARG A 8 -47.95 8.24 -13.08
N LEU A 9 -47.69 9.26 -12.26
CA LEU A 9 -46.96 10.43 -12.72
C LEU A 9 -45.89 10.78 -11.68
N ARG A 10 -44.82 9.97 -11.61
CA ARG A 10 -43.55 10.47 -11.07
C ARG A 10 -42.97 11.37 -12.15
N THR A 11 -42.69 12.61 -11.77
CA THR A 11 -42.14 13.63 -12.67
C THR A 11 -40.77 13.16 -13.17
N ARG A 12 -40.46 13.38 -14.45
CA ARG A 12 -39.16 13.09 -15.05
C ARG A 12 -37.99 13.65 -14.24
N GLN A 13 -38.20 14.77 -13.56
CA GLN A 13 -37.24 15.40 -12.65
C GLN A 13 -37.01 14.59 -11.36
N GLN A 14 -38.03 13.92 -10.84
CA GLN A 14 -37.94 13.05 -9.66
C GLN A 14 -37.25 11.72 -10.00
N ILE A 15 -37.42 11.23 -11.23
CA ILE A 15 -36.66 10.11 -11.79
C ILE A 15 -35.22 10.54 -12.06
N GLU A 16 -34.96 11.73 -12.57
CA GLU A 16 -33.60 12.26 -12.78
C GLU A 16 -32.87 12.54 -11.45
N GLU A 17 -33.58 12.95 -10.39
CA GLU A 17 -33.03 13.09 -9.04
C GLU A 17 -32.82 11.74 -8.33
N GLU A 18 -33.75 10.77 -8.46
CA GLU A 18 -33.56 9.38 -7.98
C GLU A 18 -32.45 8.67 -8.79
N CYS A 19 -32.32 8.92 -10.10
CA CYS A 19 -31.26 8.39 -10.96
C CYS A 19 -29.91 9.07 -10.74
N ALA A 20 -29.88 10.38 -10.43
CA ALA A 20 -28.67 11.08 -10.02
C ALA A 20 -28.18 10.65 -8.63
N HIS A 21 -29.10 10.21 -7.75
CA HIS A 21 -28.76 9.52 -6.50
C HIS A 21 -28.26 8.08 -6.70
N MET A 22 -28.32 7.53 -7.92
CA MET A 22 -28.15 6.10 -8.16
C MET A 22 -26.83 5.64 -8.78
N SER A 23 -25.83 6.47 -9.08
CA SER A 23 -24.54 5.94 -9.58
C SER A 23 -23.33 6.89 -9.50
N MET A 24 -23.28 7.83 -8.56
CA MET A 24 -22.01 8.51 -8.31
C MET A 24 -21.12 7.63 -7.43
N VAL A 25 -19.97 7.22 -7.98
CA VAL A 25 -18.93 6.56 -7.20
C VAL A 25 -18.38 7.51 -6.15
N ARG A 26 -18.24 7.03 -4.93
CA ARG A 26 -17.72 7.77 -3.78
C ARG A 26 -16.47 7.10 -3.26
N ARG A 27 -15.62 7.89 -2.59
CA ARG A 27 -14.39 7.40 -1.96
C ARG A 27 -14.68 7.02 -0.52
N PHE A 28 -14.27 5.84 -0.11
CA PHE A 28 -14.44 5.32 1.23
C PHE A 28 -13.07 4.98 1.82
N TRP A 29 -12.87 5.42 3.05
CA TRP A 29 -11.78 4.95 3.90
C TRP A 29 -12.39 4.10 5.01
N ILE A 30 -12.14 2.80 4.96
CA ILE A 30 -12.77 1.82 5.85
C ILE A 30 -11.69 1.31 6.78
N GLU A 31 -11.83 1.59 8.06
CA GLU A 31 -10.96 1.12 9.14
C GLU A 31 -11.56 -0.12 9.78
N PHE A 32 -10.73 -1.12 10.08
CA PHE A 32 -11.14 -2.39 10.67
C PHE A 32 -10.65 -2.54 12.11
N ASP A 33 -11.35 -3.33 12.92
CA ASP A 33 -10.85 -3.77 14.21
C ASP A 33 -9.88 -4.94 14.02
N VAL A 34 -8.60 -4.66 14.29
CA VAL A 34 -7.50 -5.59 14.02
C VAL A 34 -7.35 -6.65 15.13
N ARG A 35 -8.06 -6.49 16.26
CA ARG A 35 -7.96 -7.42 17.40
C ARG A 35 -8.43 -8.84 17.05
N ASP A 36 -9.28 -8.97 16.03
CA ASP A 36 -9.89 -10.24 15.61
C ASP A 36 -9.47 -10.67 14.19
N CYS A 37 -8.36 -10.14 13.65
CA CYS A 37 -7.87 -10.48 12.31
C CYS A 37 -6.88 -11.66 12.32
N PRO A 38 -7.16 -12.78 11.63
CA PRO A 38 -6.26 -13.93 11.58
C PRO A 38 -5.10 -13.80 10.57
N GLY A 39 -4.77 -12.61 10.03
CA GLY A 39 -3.66 -12.53 9.07
C GLY A 39 -3.06 -11.14 8.80
N PRO A 40 -1.84 -11.08 8.23
CA PRO A 40 -1.05 -9.86 8.00
C PRO A 40 -1.53 -8.96 6.84
N TRP A 41 -2.72 -9.16 6.28
CA TRP A 41 -3.00 -8.78 4.89
C TRP A 41 -3.60 -7.38 4.69
N PHE A 42 -4.20 -6.79 5.72
CA PHE A 42 -4.72 -5.42 5.65
C PHE A 42 -3.99 -4.51 6.63
N GLY A 43 -3.72 -3.27 6.21
CA GLY A 43 -3.46 -2.22 7.19
C GLY A 43 -4.69 -2.06 8.08
N LYS A 44 -4.62 -1.22 9.10
CA LYS A 44 -5.81 -0.84 9.90
C LYS A 44 -6.96 -0.26 9.05
N ALA A 45 -6.73 0.00 7.77
CA ALA A 45 -7.69 0.56 6.85
C ALA A 45 -7.48 0.12 5.39
N ILE A 46 -8.55 0.26 4.60
CA ILE A 46 -8.60 0.08 3.15
C ILE A 46 -9.18 1.34 2.51
N GLY A 47 -8.60 1.75 1.38
CA GLY A 47 -9.10 2.83 0.55
C GLY A 47 -9.83 2.25 -0.66
N VAL A 48 -11.12 2.52 -0.79
CA VAL A 48 -11.97 1.96 -1.85
C VAL A 48 -12.81 3.05 -2.49
N THR A 49 -13.07 2.93 -3.77
CA THR A 49 -14.06 3.76 -4.47
C THR A 49 -15.15 2.85 -5.00
N GLY A 50 -16.41 3.17 -4.70
CA GLY A 50 -17.54 2.33 -5.05
C GLY A 50 -18.86 3.09 -4.96
N PHE A 51 -19.96 2.42 -5.27
CA PHE A 51 -21.29 3.06 -5.28
C PHE A 51 -21.81 3.30 -3.86
N ASP A 52 -21.61 2.35 -2.97
CA ASP A 52 -22.00 2.41 -1.57
C ASP A 52 -21.06 1.59 -0.69
N VAL A 53 -21.37 1.55 0.61
CA VAL A 53 -20.58 0.79 1.60
C VAL A 53 -20.58 -0.71 1.29
N ARG A 54 -21.70 -1.27 0.82
CA ARG A 54 -21.83 -2.69 0.53
C ARG A 54 -20.97 -3.09 -0.67
N ASP A 55 -21.01 -2.29 -1.73
CA ASP A 55 -20.15 -2.41 -2.91
C ASP A 55 -18.67 -2.38 -2.52
N CYS A 56 -18.29 -1.42 -1.68
CA CYS A 56 -16.91 -1.28 -1.20
C CYS A 56 -16.47 -2.45 -0.33
N LEU A 57 -17.32 -2.93 0.58
CA LEU A 57 -17.02 -4.09 1.41
C LEU A 57 -16.96 -5.38 0.59
N SER A 58 -17.77 -5.52 -0.47
CA SER A 58 -17.66 -6.65 -1.39
C SER A 58 -16.28 -6.68 -2.06
N MET A 59 -15.81 -5.55 -2.59
CA MET A 59 -14.47 -5.46 -3.20
C MET A 59 -13.35 -5.66 -2.17
N ALA A 60 -13.54 -5.22 -0.93
CA ALA A 60 -12.58 -5.48 0.15
C ALA A 60 -12.53 -6.96 0.51
N ALA A 61 -13.67 -7.65 0.49
CA ALA A 61 -13.76 -9.09 0.78
C ALA A 61 -13.03 -9.91 -0.29
N ASP A 62 -13.09 -9.50 -1.55
CA ASP A 62 -12.36 -10.15 -2.65
C ASP A 62 -10.82 -10.12 -2.45
N LEU A 63 -10.31 -9.20 -1.63
CA LEU A 63 -8.89 -9.14 -1.26
C LEU A 63 -8.53 -10.05 -0.08
N VAL A 64 -9.51 -10.56 0.67
CA VAL A 64 -9.30 -11.47 1.79
C VAL A 64 -9.36 -12.89 1.25
N THR A 65 -8.22 -13.55 1.07
CA THR A 65 -8.18 -14.94 0.57
C THR A 65 -8.62 -15.97 1.61
N ASP A 66 -8.46 -15.66 2.91
CA ASP A 66 -8.49 -16.66 3.99
C ASP A 66 -9.45 -16.31 5.13
N GLY A 67 -10.67 -15.84 4.83
CA GLY A 67 -11.72 -15.68 5.84
C GLY A 67 -12.66 -14.49 5.62
N PRO A 68 -13.59 -14.25 6.56
CA PRO A 68 -14.47 -13.10 6.50
C PRO A 68 -13.68 -11.79 6.72
N LEU A 69 -14.22 -10.69 6.21
CA LEU A 69 -13.70 -9.36 6.55
C LEU A 69 -13.77 -9.15 8.07
N PRO A 70 -12.75 -8.49 8.65
CA PRO A 70 -12.80 -8.13 10.05
C PRO A 70 -13.94 -7.14 10.35
N PRO A 71 -14.37 -7.02 11.62
CA PRO A 71 -15.36 -6.03 12.00
C PRO A 71 -14.93 -4.62 11.59
N VAL A 72 -15.83 -3.87 10.96
CA VAL A 72 -15.56 -2.49 10.58
C VAL A 72 -15.57 -1.62 11.83
N ARG A 73 -14.47 -0.91 12.07
CA ARG A 73 -14.32 0.04 13.18
C ARG A 73 -14.86 1.43 12.82
N ARG A 74 -14.52 1.93 11.63
CA ARG A 74 -14.91 3.28 11.18
C ARG A 74 -14.98 3.36 9.67
N ILE A 75 -15.96 4.08 9.14
CA ILE A 75 -16.04 4.41 7.71
C ILE A 75 -16.02 5.92 7.57
N THR A 76 -15.09 6.44 6.77
CA THR A 76 -15.08 7.84 6.33
C THR A 76 -15.47 7.89 4.86
N VAL A 77 -16.64 8.44 4.57
CA VAL A 77 -17.16 8.61 3.21
C VAL A 77 -16.67 9.94 2.64
N ASP A 78 -16.45 9.97 1.33
CA ASP A 78 -15.87 11.08 0.57
C ASP A 78 -14.57 11.59 1.17
N ILE A 79 -13.70 10.65 1.57
CA ILE A 79 -12.41 11.01 2.16
C ILE A 79 -11.65 11.94 1.22
N SER A 80 -11.25 13.09 1.77
CA SER A 80 -10.44 14.06 1.05
C SER A 80 -9.00 13.57 1.00
N LEU A 81 -8.52 13.31 -0.22
CA LEU A 81 -7.11 13.03 -0.48
C LEU A 81 -6.29 14.30 -0.71
N ALA A 82 -6.94 15.47 -0.71
CA ALA A 82 -6.25 16.76 -0.67
C ALA A 82 -5.75 17.07 0.75
N ALA A 83 -6.40 16.50 1.78
CA ALA A 83 -5.88 16.51 3.13
C ALA A 83 -4.79 15.42 3.27
N PRO A 84 -3.68 15.69 3.98
CA PRO A 84 -2.60 14.73 4.07
C PRO A 84 -3.03 13.49 4.89
N LEU A 85 -3.15 12.33 4.24
CA LEU A 85 -3.21 11.06 4.95
C LEU A 85 -1.82 10.74 5.53
N PRO A 86 -1.73 10.01 6.65
CA PRO A 86 -0.46 9.52 7.19
C PRO A 86 0.05 8.32 6.38
N LEU A 87 0.06 8.44 5.05
CA LEU A 87 0.38 7.39 4.08
C LEU A 87 1.23 8.00 2.96
N ASN A 88 2.16 7.25 2.38
CA ASN A 88 2.89 7.70 1.21
C ASN A 88 1.94 7.79 0.00
N PRO A 89 1.84 8.96 -0.68
CA PRO A 89 1.01 9.11 -1.87
C PRO A 89 1.33 8.13 -3.00
N ARG A 90 2.57 7.62 -3.09
CA ARG A 90 2.98 6.61 -4.08
C ARG A 90 2.33 5.24 -3.86
N HIS A 91 1.77 5.00 -2.68
CA HIS A 91 1.07 3.77 -2.33
C HIS A 91 -0.44 3.87 -2.51
N LEU A 92 -0.91 5.03 -2.97
CA LEU A 92 -2.28 5.22 -3.42
C LEU A 92 -2.36 4.86 -4.90
N GLY A 93 -3.28 3.95 -5.23
CA GLY A 93 -3.73 3.70 -6.58
C GLY A 93 -4.58 4.85 -7.10
N VAL A 94 -5.40 4.59 -8.11
CA VAL A 94 -6.25 5.62 -8.73
C VAL A 94 -7.58 5.74 -7.96
N PRO A 95 -7.78 6.75 -7.10
CA PRO A 95 -8.93 6.79 -6.19
C PRO A 95 -10.21 7.29 -6.87
N VAL A 96 -10.16 7.63 -8.16
CA VAL A 96 -11.30 8.09 -8.94
C VAL A 96 -12.00 6.95 -9.69
N TRP A 97 -11.39 5.77 -9.76
CA TRP A 97 -11.98 4.59 -10.40
C TRP A 97 -12.56 3.65 -9.36
N ARG A 98 -13.70 3.03 -9.67
CA ARG A 98 -14.28 1.99 -8.82
C ARG A 98 -13.26 0.87 -8.61
N GLY A 99 -13.01 0.52 -7.36
CA GLY A 99 -11.98 -0.44 -6.98
C GLY A 99 -11.26 -0.03 -5.71
N VAL A 100 -10.40 -0.94 -5.25
CA VAL A 100 -9.51 -0.67 -4.12
C VAL A 100 -8.30 0.13 -4.62
N TRP A 101 -7.92 1.19 -3.91
CA TRP A 101 -6.76 2.03 -4.23
C TRP A 101 -5.74 2.08 -3.09
N TYR A 102 -6.01 1.45 -1.96
CA TYR A 102 -5.04 1.22 -0.89
C TYR A 102 -5.51 -0.01 -0.12
N PRO A 103 -4.65 -0.96 0.30
CA PRO A 103 -3.18 -0.89 0.42
C PRO A 103 -2.38 -1.04 -0.90
N PRO A 104 -1.08 -0.67 -0.91
CA PRO A 104 -0.21 -0.75 -2.09
C PRO A 104 -0.08 -2.14 -2.71
N VAL A 105 -0.34 -3.22 -1.96
CA VAL A 105 -0.38 -4.59 -2.53
C VAL A 105 -1.43 -4.70 -3.65
N ASN A 106 -2.50 -3.90 -3.63
CA ASN A 106 -3.47 -3.85 -4.72
C ASN A 106 -2.91 -3.23 -6.02
N LEU A 107 -1.83 -2.45 -5.95
CA LEU A 107 -1.09 -1.98 -7.13
C LEU A 107 -0.39 -3.14 -7.85
N GLY A 108 -0.08 -4.23 -7.12
CA GLY A 108 0.54 -5.42 -7.67
C GLY A 108 -0.43 -6.45 -8.27
N THR A 109 -1.73 -6.34 -8.00
CA THR A 109 -2.75 -7.33 -8.41
C THR A 109 -3.91 -6.75 -9.24
N GLY A 110 -4.06 -5.42 -9.28
CA GLY A 110 -5.09 -4.75 -10.06
C GLY A 110 -4.81 -4.62 -11.57
N PRO A 111 -5.81 -4.20 -12.37
CA PRO A 111 -5.70 -4.05 -13.84
C PRO A 111 -4.59 -3.08 -14.30
N ILE A 112 -4.06 -2.26 -13.39
CA ILE A 112 -2.95 -1.33 -13.63
C ILE A 112 -1.65 -2.09 -13.95
N ARG A 113 -1.47 -3.32 -13.43
CA ARG A 113 -0.25 -4.11 -13.70
C ARG A 113 -0.06 -4.43 -15.19
N ALA A 114 -1.15 -4.57 -15.94
CA ALA A 114 -1.09 -4.83 -17.39
C ALA A 114 -0.66 -3.60 -18.19
N ILE A 115 -0.88 -2.40 -17.65
CA ILE A 115 -0.55 -1.11 -18.28
C ILE A 115 0.96 -0.85 -18.15
N ASP A 116 1.53 -1.11 -16.96
CA ASP A 116 2.95 -0.85 -16.70
C ASP A 116 3.88 -1.95 -17.22
N SER A 117 3.43 -3.21 -17.31
CA SER A 117 4.27 -4.34 -17.74
C SER A 117 4.35 -4.56 -19.25
N LYS A 118 3.45 -3.97 -20.04
CA LYS A 118 3.44 -4.13 -21.52
C LYS A 118 3.65 -2.84 -22.31
N GLY A 119 3.80 -1.70 -21.63
CA GLY A 119 3.70 -0.41 -22.28
C GLY A 119 2.26 -0.14 -22.70
N VAL A 120 1.84 1.11 -22.55
CA VAL A 120 0.52 1.57 -22.95
C VAL A 120 0.34 1.32 -24.46
N SER A 121 -0.73 0.62 -24.87
CA SER A 121 -1.12 0.56 -26.30
C SER A 121 -1.27 1.98 -26.82
N GLY A 122 -0.74 2.27 -28.01
CA GLY A 122 -0.72 3.61 -28.64
C GLY A 122 -2.10 4.25 -28.90
N ASP A 123 -3.19 3.57 -28.50
CA ASP A 123 -4.57 4.02 -28.63
C ASP A 123 -5.09 4.81 -27.42
N TYR A 124 -4.28 4.99 -26.37
CA TYR A 124 -4.64 5.93 -25.31
C TYR A 124 -4.56 7.36 -25.88
N PRO A 125 -5.60 8.20 -25.70
CA PRO A 125 -5.49 9.61 -26.03
C PRO A 125 -4.30 10.18 -25.27
N THR A 126 -3.43 10.89 -26.00
CA THR A 126 -2.22 11.52 -25.46
C THR A 126 -2.57 12.25 -24.16
N PRO A 127 -1.87 11.98 -23.04
CA PRO A 127 -2.04 12.77 -21.83
C PRO A 127 -1.94 14.24 -22.19
N VAL A 128 -2.92 15.03 -21.75
CA VAL A 128 -2.93 16.49 -21.95
C VAL A 128 -1.54 17.01 -21.58
N PRO A 129 -0.81 17.67 -22.49
CA PRO A 129 0.51 18.20 -22.17
C PRO A 129 0.37 19.08 -20.93
N PRO A 130 1.26 18.94 -19.92
CA PRO A 130 1.14 19.69 -18.68
C PRO A 130 1.04 21.17 -19.03
N SER A 131 -0.13 21.75 -18.75
CA SER A 131 -0.38 23.16 -18.96
C SER A 131 0.71 23.92 -18.22
N ARG A 132 1.46 24.72 -19.00
CA ARG A 132 2.56 25.57 -18.58
C ARG A 132 2.41 26.15 -17.18
N ARG A 133 3.52 26.09 -16.43
CA ARG A 133 3.87 26.95 -15.29
C ARG A 133 2.75 27.16 -14.27
N ARG A 134 2.58 26.20 -13.37
CA ARG A 134 2.52 26.59 -11.96
C ARG A 134 3.96 26.82 -11.52
N THR A 135 4.26 28.07 -11.20
CA THR A 135 5.35 28.41 -10.29
C THR A 135 5.24 27.42 -9.13
N ARG A 136 6.24 26.54 -9.02
CA ARG A 136 6.39 25.60 -7.92
C ARG A 136 6.64 26.48 -6.70
N THR A 137 5.58 26.93 -6.05
CA THR A 137 5.66 27.27 -4.64
C THR A 137 6.11 25.98 -3.99
N GLU A 138 7.35 25.97 -3.50
CA GLU A 138 7.91 24.89 -2.70
C GLU A 138 7.08 24.78 -1.42
N GLU A 139 5.88 24.21 -1.51
CA GLU A 139 5.36 23.49 -0.37
C GLU A 139 6.38 22.38 -0.10
N PRO A 140 6.92 22.27 1.13
CA PRO A 140 7.87 21.23 1.44
C PRO A 140 7.14 19.92 1.19
N LEU A 141 7.58 19.18 0.17
CA LEU A 141 7.26 17.76 0.05
C LEU A 141 7.50 17.19 1.43
N ARG A 142 6.45 16.67 2.07
CA ARG A 142 6.54 16.12 3.43
C ARG A 142 7.76 15.20 3.45
N SER A 143 8.74 15.56 4.26
CA SER A 143 9.89 14.71 4.53
C SER A 143 9.33 13.40 5.07
N MET A 144 9.41 12.34 4.27
CA MET A 144 9.09 11.00 4.73
C MET A 144 10.17 10.62 5.73
N TRP A 145 9.86 9.77 6.72
CA TRP A 145 10.83 9.46 7.78
C TRP A 145 12.13 8.86 7.22
N TRP A 146 12.07 8.21 6.06
CA TRP A 146 13.23 7.65 5.39
C TRP A 146 14.05 8.68 4.60
N ASP A 147 13.52 9.86 4.32
CA ASP A 147 14.27 10.96 3.70
C ASP A 147 15.35 11.51 4.67
N GLU A 148 15.21 11.19 5.97
CA GLU A 148 16.20 11.52 7.01
C GLU A 148 17.34 10.49 7.09
N ILE A 149 17.24 9.34 6.39
CA ILE A 149 18.26 8.29 6.44
C ILE A 149 19.50 8.74 5.66
N PRO A 150 20.72 8.62 6.22
CA PRO A 150 21.95 8.92 5.51
C PRO A 150 22.05 8.14 4.19
N HIS A 151 22.43 8.86 3.11
CA HIS A 151 22.65 8.29 1.77
C HIS A 151 21.43 7.58 1.15
N PHE A 152 20.21 7.89 1.62
CA PHE A 152 19.01 7.15 1.25
C PHE A 152 18.79 7.00 -0.26
N ASP A 153 19.00 8.06 -1.04
CA ASP A 153 18.83 8.03 -2.50
C ASP A 153 19.73 6.99 -3.19
N ALA A 154 20.94 6.77 -2.66
CA ALA A 154 21.88 5.77 -3.17
C ALA A 154 21.63 4.37 -2.56
N LEU A 155 20.96 4.30 -1.42
CA LEU A 155 20.76 3.09 -0.63
C LEU A 155 19.30 2.61 -0.56
N TRP A 156 18.41 3.14 -1.40
CA TRP A 156 17.01 2.71 -1.45
C TRP A 156 16.88 1.19 -1.60
N TRP A 157 17.66 0.61 -2.52
CA TRP A 157 17.62 -0.83 -2.77
C TRP A 157 17.97 -1.67 -1.53
N PRO A 158 19.18 -1.55 -0.92
CA PRO A 158 19.55 -2.36 0.23
C PRO A 158 18.74 -2.09 1.50
N LEU A 159 18.14 -0.89 1.64
CA LEU A 159 17.42 -0.49 2.85
C LEU A 159 15.90 -0.72 2.79
N MET A 160 15.31 -0.76 1.59
CA MET A 160 13.85 -0.86 1.43
C MET A 160 13.47 -2.00 0.48
N ASP A 161 14.00 -2.02 -0.74
CA ASP A 161 13.54 -2.95 -1.78
C ASP A 161 13.87 -4.41 -1.47
N VAL A 162 15.03 -4.67 -0.88
CA VAL A 162 15.46 -6.01 -0.44
C VAL A 162 14.47 -6.67 0.52
N HIS A 163 13.70 -5.88 1.26
CA HIS A 163 12.75 -6.40 2.25
C HIS A 163 11.38 -6.74 1.67
N ARG A 164 11.06 -6.31 0.43
CA ARG A 164 9.74 -6.52 -0.18
C ARG A 164 9.49 -7.97 -0.60
N ASP A 165 8.24 -8.43 -0.55
CA ASP A 165 7.74 -9.67 -1.16
C ASP A 165 8.61 -10.93 -0.94
N GLY A 166 9.23 -11.07 0.24
CA GLY A 166 10.11 -12.21 0.53
C GLY A 166 11.43 -12.23 -0.26
N ARG A 167 11.75 -11.16 -1.00
CA ARG A 167 12.99 -11.02 -1.79
C ARG A 167 14.27 -11.03 -0.94
N MET A 168 14.12 -10.80 0.36
CA MET A 168 15.19 -10.84 1.35
C MET A 168 16.07 -12.10 1.21
N ARG A 169 15.45 -13.27 0.96
CA ARG A 169 16.17 -14.55 0.78
C ARG A 169 17.14 -14.54 -0.39
N TYR A 170 16.82 -13.81 -1.45
CA TYR A 170 17.60 -13.79 -2.68
C TYR A 170 18.59 -12.63 -2.74
N HIS A 171 18.24 -11.48 -2.15
CA HIS A 171 19.05 -10.27 -2.27
C HIS A 171 19.92 -9.96 -1.06
N ALA A 172 19.61 -10.47 0.14
CA ALA A 172 20.46 -10.22 1.30
C ALA A 172 21.93 -10.67 1.08
N PRO A 173 22.21 -11.85 0.48
CA PRO A 173 23.59 -12.22 0.14
C PRO A 173 24.28 -11.22 -0.80
N GLN A 174 23.54 -10.69 -1.78
CA GLN A 174 24.08 -9.71 -2.73
C GLN A 174 24.45 -8.39 -2.04
N VAL A 175 23.62 -7.91 -1.10
CA VAL A 175 23.94 -6.72 -0.28
C VAL A 175 25.23 -6.95 0.50
N ARG A 176 25.37 -8.11 1.14
CA ARG A 176 26.56 -8.48 1.90
C ARG A 176 27.80 -8.54 0.99
N ASP A 177 27.72 -9.20 -0.16
CA ASP A 177 28.82 -9.30 -1.11
C ASP A 177 29.25 -7.93 -1.64
N MET A 178 28.31 -7.02 -1.87
CA MET A 178 28.62 -5.63 -2.23
C MET A 178 29.35 -4.90 -1.10
N CYS A 179 28.93 -5.08 0.16
CA CYS A 179 29.60 -4.47 1.30
C CYS A 179 31.02 -5.02 1.54
N VAL A 180 31.27 -6.28 1.17
CA VAL A 180 32.62 -6.89 1.21
C VAL A 180 33.49 -6.38 0.07
N ARG A 181 32.93 -6.27 -1.14
CA ARG A 181 33.64 -5.83 -2.34
C ARG A 181 33.98 -4.35 -2.32
N ASP A 182 33.09 -3.53 -1.77
CA ASP A 182 33.25 -2.09 -1.63
C ASP A 182 33.08 -1.70 -0.14
N PRO A 183 34.21 -1.51 0.58
CA PRO A 183 34.17 -1.11 1.98
C PRO A 183 33.49 0.23 2.23
N THR A 184 33.55 1.16 1.29
CA THR A 184 32.89 2.48 1.40
C THR A 184 31.38 2.32 1.34
N TYR A 185 30.87 1.56 0.37
CA TYR A 185 29.46 1.18 0.31
C TYR A 185 29.03 0.47 1.60
N GLY A 186 29.85 -0.46 2.10
CA GLY A 186 29.61 -1.14 3.36
C GLY A 186 29.51 -0.20 4.57
N VAL A 187 30.32 0.86 4.64
CA VAL A 187 30.22 1.88 5.69
C VAL A 187 28.89 2.63 5.59
N GLN A 188 28.51 3.07 4.39
CA GLN A 188 27.26 3.81 4.18
C GLN A 188 26.02 2.97 4.55
N VAL A 189 25.99 1.69 4.15
CA VAL A 189 24.89 0.78 4.52
C VAL A 189 24.81 0.60 6.04
N ARG A 190 25.95 0.42 6.72
CA ARG A 190 25.97 0.29 8.18
C ARG A 190 25.52 1.57 8.89
N GLU A 191 25.99 2.73 8.42
CA GLU A 191 25.60 4.04 8.96
C GLU A 191 24.08 4.25 8.84
N ALA A 192 23.52 3.96 7.66
CA ALA A 192 22.08 4.07 7.43
C ALA A 192 21.27 3.10 8.31
N LEU A 193 21.71 1.84 8.45
CA LEU A 193 21.04 0.87 9.33
C LEU A 193 21.15 1.25 10.81
N ASP A 194 22.31 1.74 11.25
CA ASP A 194 22.51 2.22 12.62
C ASP A 194 21.60 3.42 12.91
N TYR A 195 21.45 4.35 11.96
CA TYR A 195 20.47 5.44 12.04
C TYR A 195 19.04 4.90 12.21
N MET A 196 18.61 3.95 11.37
CA MET A 196 17.25 3.38 11.45
C MET A 196 17.00 2.66 12.78
N ILE A 197 17.99 1.94 13.30
CA ILE A 197 17.92 1.27 14.61
C ILE A 197 17.78 2.27 15.76
N VAL A 198 18.50 3.41 15.70
CA VAL A 198 18.39 4.48 16.69
C VAL A 198 17.07 5.23 16.56
N ARG A 199 16.63 5.51 15.32
CA ARG A 199 15.40 6.24 15.00
C ARG A 199 14.14 5.48 15.40
N ARG A 200 14.21 4.14 15.45
CA ARG A 200 13.12 3.23 15.81
C ARG A 200 11.82 3.53 15.05
N PRO A 201 11.77 3.29 13.72
CA PRO A 201 10.53 3.43 12.98
C PRO A 201 9.47 2.53 13.57
N THR A 202 8.23 3.01 13.60
CA THR A 202 7.08 2.19 13.99
C THR A 202 6.84 1.09 12.95
N PRO A 203 6.21 -0.05 13.31
CA PRO A 203 5.83 -1.07 12.34
C PRO A 203 4.97 -0.54 11.18
N GLN A 204 4.17 0.50 11.41
CA GLN A 204 3.37 1.14 10.37
C GLN A 204 4.23 1.99 9.42
N GLU A 205 5.20 2.73 9.95
CA GLU A 205 6.20 3.47 9.17
C GLU A 205 7.06 2.55 8.32
N TRP A 206 7.40 1.35 8.83
CA TRP A 206 8.13 0.32 8.09
C TRP A 206 7.28 -0.39 7.03
N PHE A 207 6.03 -0.70 7.37
CA PHE A 207 5.11 -1.37 6.45
C PHE A 207 4.87 -0.54 5.19
N ASP A 208 4.83 0.79 5.32
CA ASP A 208 4.55 1.68 4.20
C ASP A 208 5.52 1.44 3.02
N PRO A 209 6.85 1.61 3.13
CA PRO A 209 7.78 1.41 2.02
C PRO A 209 8.04 -0.06 1.66
N THR A 210 7.91 -1.00 2.61
CA THR A 210 8.35 -2.40 2.41
C THR A 210 7.22 -3.41 2.21
N GLY A 211 5.99 -3.08 2.59
CA GLY A 211 4.88 -4.03 2.66
C GLY A 211 5.01 -5.10 3.76
N ILE A 212 6.07 -5.04 4.58
CA ILE A 212 6.37 -6.03 5.62
C ILE A 212 5.80 -5.61 6.96
N ARG A 213 5.20 -6.56 7.69
CA ARG A 213 4.65 -6.33 9.02
C ARG A 213 5.51 -6.93 10.11
N PHE A 214 5.54 -6.21 11.22
CA PHE A 214 6.03 -6.66 12.51
C PHE A 214 4.94 -6.45 13.55
N ALA A 215 4.88 -7.32 14.55
CA ALA A 215 3.90 -7.26 15.64
C ALA A 215 4.08 -5.97 16.46
N ASP A 216 5.34 -5.60 16.74
CA ASP A 216 5.69 -4.43 17.53
C ASP A 216 7.05 -3.82 17.12
N GLU A 217 7.38 -2.66 17.70
CA GLU A 217 8.65 -1.97 17.48
C GLU A 217 9.88 -2.79 17.91
N ARG A 218 9.72 -3.67 18.90
CA ARG A 218 10.83 -4.49 19.41
C ARG A 218 11.19 -5.55 18.38
N GLU A 219 10.22 -6.25 17.80
CA GLU A 219 10.44 -7.25 16.75
C GLU A 219 11.10 -6.61 15.51
N LEU A 220 10.60 -5.45 15.07
CA LEU A 220 11.24 -4.69 13.98
C LEU A 220 12.68 -4.26 14.34
N GLY A 221 12.91 -3.81 15.57
CA GLY A 221 14.25 -3.45 16.03
C GLY A 221 15.22 -4.63 16.08
N GLU A 222 14.76 -5.80 16.51
CA GLU A 222 15.55 -7.04 16.50
C GLU A 222 15.88 -7.49 15.07
N TYR A 223 14.90 -7.40 14.17
CA TYR A 223 15.09 -7.67 12.74
C TYR A 223 16.16 -6.77 12.11
N LEU A 224 16.06 -5.45 12.31
CA LEU A 224 17.01 -4.48 11.75
C LEU A 224 18.43 -4.71 12.27
N ARG A 225 18.60 -4.99 13.57
CA ARG A 225 19.91 -5.33 14.15
C ARG A 225 20.48 -6.61 13.53
N ALA A 226 19.65 -7.65 13.41
CA ALA A 226 20.10 -8.91 12.83
C ALA A 226 20.50 -8.76 11.35
N PHE A 227 19.77 -7.95 10.58
CA PHE A 227 20.15 -7.65 9.20
C PHE A 227 21.45 -6.86 9.12
N ARG A 228 21.60 -5.84 9.96
CA ARG A 228 22.83 -5.04 10.08
C ARG A 228 24.03 -5.91 10.44
N ASP A 229 23.90 -6.83 11.39
CA ASP A 229 24.96 -7.75 11.78
C ASP A 229 25.27 -8.78 10.68
N TYR A 230 24.26 -9.22 9.93
CA TYR A 230 24.47 -10.09 8.76
C TYR A 230 25.24 -9.39 7.64
N VAL A 231 24.85 -8.16 7.27
CA VAL A 231 25.54 -7.36 6.25
C VAL A 231 26.96 -7.02 6.69
N ALA A 232 27.20 -6.82 7.98
CA ALA A 232 28.52 -6.63 8.56
C ALA A 232 29.36 -7.93 8.65
N GLY A 233 28.77 -9.09 8.32
CA GLY A 233 29.44 -10.38 8.41
C GLY A 233 29.62 -10.92 9.83
N ILE A 234 29.05 -10.25 10.84
CA ILE A 234 29.04 -10.70 12.24
C ILE A 234 28.14 -11.93 12.38
N ARG A 235 27.03 -11.95 11.64
CA ARG A 235 26.08 -13.05 11.62
C ARG A 235 26.21 -13.87 10.33
N PRO A 236 26.21 -15.21 10.38
CA PRO A 236 26.35 -16.04 9.19
C PRO A 236 25.11 -16.00 8.28
N GLU A 237 23.91 -15.90 8.87
CA GLU A 237 22.63 -15.90 8.14
C GLU A 237 21.71 -14.76 8.60
N PRO A 238 20.91 -14.16 7.69
CA PRO A 238 19.96 -13.14 8.09
C PRO A 238 18.78 -13.76 8.87
N ILE A 239 18.11 -12.97 9.72
CA ILE A 239 16.78 -13.35 10.17
C ILE A 239 15.84 -13.17 8.99
N TYR A 240 15.23 -14.25 8.54
CA TYR A 240 14.17 -14.17 7.56
C TYR A 240 12.90 -13.67 8.24
N LEU A 241 12.19 -12.81 7.53
CA LEU A 241 10.88 -12.34 7.95
C LEU A 241 9.99 -13.56 8.23
N PRO A 242 9.12 -13.49 9.26
CA PRO A 242 8.14 -14.54 9.49
C PRO A 242 7.43 -14.75 8.16
N ALA A 243 7.54 -15.96 7.60
CA ALA A 243 6.73 -16.32 6.47
C ALA A 243 5.30 -16.18 6.98
N GLY A 244 4.56 -15.15 6.54
CA GLY A 244 3.11 -15.28 6.53
C GLY A 244 2.87 -16.62 5.85
N GLU A 245 2.26 -17.55 6.59
CA GLU A 245 2.21 -18.98 6.26
C GLU A 245 2.20 -19.17 4.76
N GLN A 246 3.32 -19.64 4.20
CA GLN A 246 3.32 -20.11 2.83
C GLN A 246 2.43 -21.34 2.87
N LEU A 247 1.13 -21.15 2.59
CA LEU A 247 0.23 -22.25 2.32
C LEU A 247 0.93 -23.14 1.27
N PRO A 248 1.01 -24.45 1.50
CA PRO A 248 1.65 -25.35 0.56
C PRO A 248 0.99 -25.18 -0.81
N ARG A 249 1.77 -24.71 -1.80
CA ARG A 249 1.38 -24.89 -3.18
C ARG A 249 1.48 -26.38 -3.48
N ASP A 250 0.34 -26.94 -3.85
CA ASP A 250 0.13 -28.22 -4.50
C ASP A 250 0.10 -29.46 -3.59
N ALA A 251 -1.13 -29.85 -3.23
CA ALA A 251 -1.51 -31.26 -3.32
C ALA A 251 -2.34 -31.43 -4.61
N PRO A 252 -1.94 -32.31 -5.54
CA PRO A 252 -2.71 -32.57 -6.76
C PRO A 252 -4.04 -33.31 -6.45
N PRO A 253 -5.00 -33.29 -7.40
CA PRO A 253 -6.41 -33.63 -7.15
C PRO A 253 -6.68 -35.05 -6.63
#